data_AF-A0A1F8SAK2-F1
#
_entry.id   AF-A0A1F8SAK2-F1
#
_cell.length_a   1.000
_cell.length_b   1.000
_cell.length_c   1.000
_cell.angle_alpha   90.00
_cell.angle_beta   90.00
_cell.angle_gamma   90.00
#
_symmetry.space_group_name_H-M   'P 1'
#
loop_
_entity.id
_entity.type
_entity.pdbx_description
1 polymer ?
#
loop_
_entity_poly.entity_id
_entity_poly.type
_entity_poly.pdbx_seq_one_letter_code
_entity_poly.pdbx_strand_id
1 'polypeptide(L)'
;MTALLPALTALLALAFAVMLVDQWRERRRGFQLVWAFGMLAYAIGAGAEALAAIGGWNEALYRSWYLTGAVWTAAWLGLGTAFLLGRTRFGYTYAFLLLLSGLIALMIRNDPRYDGAGPLPLLYLIGAVILALAIGVETYFGNERWPRFAAGAIVATTILSVVLMLATPALPAPGYALSPATGQPVGDAMPGHLRLLTPVMNVPGALSLLLGAAFSAYVFMPKRRVLPYSLDADQPGDQFLFNLCIAPFAILVNLAASLPGALRDLAAGRLHSRVPATMLIAIGAFFPTITDSLSRLGSTELFQLGKFLGVVFLFAGFLVSVEVFREIRIPFTGIRLGVARREAARRRDAAAAAIHEATGERSAAGPAGIADPAGTTPPTRDPGRA
;
A
#
# COMPACT_ATOMS: atom_id res chain seq x y z
N MET A 1 -19.97 -0.64 21.80
CA MET A 1 -18.93 -1.02 20.81
C MET A 1 -17.81 -1.71 21.55
N THR A 2 -17.34 -2.85 21.08
CA THR A 2 -16.18 -3.51 21.71
C THR A 2 -14.90 -2.78 21.30
N ALA A 3 -14.10 -2.34 22.28
CA ALA A 3 -12.86 -1.61 22.02
C ALA A 3 -11.77 -2.47 21.36
N LEU A 4 -11.94 -3.79 21.39
CA LEU A 4 -10.96 -4.77 20.91
C LEU A 4 -10.61 -4.57 19.43
N LEU A 5 -11.62 -4.44 18.57
CA LEU A 5 -11.39 -4.43 17.11
C LEU A 5 -10.71 -3.13 16.63
N PRO A 6 -11.12 -1.93 17.08
CA PRO A 6 -10.36 -0.71 16.81
C PRO A 6 -8.95 -0.73 17.41
N ALA A 7 -8.78 -1.30 18.62
CA ALA A 7 -7.46 -1.42 19.25
C ALA A 7 -6.51 -2.32 18.44
N LEU A 8 -6.98 -3.50 18.01
CA LEU A 8 -6.21 -4.40 17.15
C LEU A 8 -5.87 -3.74 15.81
N THR A 9 -6.82 -3.00 15.23
CA THR A 9 -6.58 -2.24 13.99
C THR A 9 -5.50 -1.18 14.19
N ALA A 10 -5.56 -0.42 15.30
CA ALA A 10 -4.57 0.60 15.64
C ALA A 10 -3.17 0.02 15.84
N LEU A 11 -3.06 -1.06 16.61
CA LEU A 11 -1.80 -1.74 16.88
C LEU A 11 -1.19 -2.32 15.61
N LEU A 12 -2.01 -2.94 14.76
CA LEU A 12 -1.54 -3.51 13.49
C LEU A 12 -1.08 -2.42 12.52
N ALA A 13 -1.84 -1.34 12.39
CA ALA A 13 -1.46 -0.19 11.56
C ALA A 13 -0.18 0.49 12.08
N LEU A 14 0.01 0.58 13.40
CA LEU A 14 1.22 1.13 14.01
C LEU A 14 2.43 0.23 13.75
N ALA A 15 2.29 -1.08 13.93
CA ALA A 15 3.35 -2.05 13.62
C ALA A 15 3.74 -1.96 12.14
N PHE A 16 2.75 -1.85 11.25
CA PHE A 16 3.01 -1.69 9.83
C PHE A 16 3.73 -0.35 9.52
N ALA A 17 3.30 0.76 10.11
CA ALA A 17 3.99 2.05 9.96
C ALA A 17 5.47 1.98 10.40
N VAL A 18 5.74 1.33 11.54
CA VAL A 18 7.10 1.11 12.04
C VAL A 18 7.96 0.31 11.05
N MET A 19 7.42 -0.78 10.51
CA MET A 19 8.13 -1.59 9.51
C MET A 19 8.41 -0.82 8.22
N LEU A 20 7.49 0.04 7.78
CA LEU A 20 7.71 0.90 6.60
C LEU A 20 8.83 1.93 6.84
N VAL A 21 8.90 2.52 8.03
CA VAL A 21 10.00 3.44 8.39
C VAL A 21 11.34 2.72 8.42
N ASP A 22 11.39 1.53 9.01
CA ASP A 22 12.60 0.70 9.03
C ASP A 22 13.07 0.37 7.61
N GLN A 23 12.14 -0.09 6.76
CA GLN A 23 12.42 -0.38 5.35
C GLN A 23 12.88 0.85 4.56
N TRP A 24 12.37 2.05 4.90
CA TRP A 24 12.81 3.31 4.32
C TRP A 24 14.23 3.67 4.74
N ARG A 25 14.62 3.47 6.00
CA ARG A 25 15.98 3.81 6.47
C ARG A 25 17.05 3.10 5.64
N GLU A 26 16.76 1.87 5.22
CA GLU A 26 17.65 1.05 4.38
C GLU A 26 17.58 1.41 2.89
N ARG A 27 16.37 1.44 2.30
CA ARG A 27 16.20 1.53 0.84
C ARG A 27 16.02 2.96 0.34
N ARG A 28 15.71 3.89 1.24
CA ARG A 28 15.50 5.32 0.98
C ARG A 28 14.54 5.62 -0.17
N ARG A 29 13.50 4.79 -0.36
CA ARG A 29 12.48 5.01 -1.40
C ARG A 29 11.35 5.90 -0.87
N GLY A 30 11.01 6.96 -1.59
CA GLY A 30 10.05 7.97 -1.15
C GLY A 30 8.66 7.42 -0.78
N PHE A 31 8.13 6.46 -1.55
CA PHE A 31 6.81 5.88 -1.28
C PHE A 31 6.71 5.19 0.10
N GLN A 32 7.81 4.69 0.65
CA GLN A 32 7.82 4.00 1.94
C GLN A 32 7.49 4.94 3.10
N LEU A 33 8.06 6.16 3.09
CA LEU A 33 7.72 7.18 4.09
C LEU A 33 6.29 7.66 3.96
N VAL A 34 5.84 7.85 2.72
CA VAL A 34 4.48 8.32 2.44
C VAL A 34 3.44 7.31 2.95
N TRP A 35 3.65 6.01 2.68
CA TRP A 35 2.84 4.95 3.26
C TRP A 35 2.98 4.85 4.78
N ALA A 36 4.18 5.03 5.34
CA ALA A 36 4.37 5.01 6.79
C ALA A 36 3.54 6.10 7.48
N PHE A 37 3.50 7.31 6.90
CA PHE A 37 2.67 8.39 7.41
C PHE A 37 1.18 8.05 7.30
N GLY A 38 0.73 7.52 6.16
CA GLY A 38 -0.66 7.08 5.98
C GLY A 38 -1.08 5.99 6.99
N MET A 39 -0.19 5.02 7.27
CA MET A 39 -0.43 3.97 8.26
C MET A 39 -0.38 4.49 9.70
N LEU A 40 0.47 5.47 9.99
CA LEU A 40 0.47 6.15 11.30
C LEU A 40 -0.83 6.92 11.52
N ALA A 41 -1.31 7.65 10.50
CA ALA A 41 -2.60 8.33 10.56
C ALA A 41 -3.76 7.33 10.76
N TYR A 42 -3.72 6.18 10.08
CA TYR A 42 -4.67 5.09 10.32
C TYR A 42 -4.62 4.63 11.78
N ALA A 43 -3.42 4.38 12.31
CA ALA A 43 -3.23 3.93 13.68
C ALA A 43 -3.79 4.92 14.72
N ILE A 44 -3.57 6.23 14.52
CA ILE A 44 -4.10 7.28 15.39
C ILE A 44 -5.63 7.34 15.29
N GLY A 45 -6.20 7.28 14.08
CA GLY A 45 -7.64 7.29 13.88
C GLY A 45 -8.34 6.10 14.53
N ALA A 46 -7.84 4.88 14.30
CA ALA A 46 -8.37 3.67 14.93
C ALA A 46 -8.12 3.66 16.46
N GLY A 47 -6.99 4.20 16.91
CA GLY A 47 -6.66 4.35 18.33
C GLY A 47 -7.62 5.31 19.04
N ALA A 48 -8.00 6.41 18.40
CA ALA A 48 -8.99 7.34 18.94
C ALA A 48 -10.36 6.66 19.14
N GLU A 49 -10.78 5.83 18.19
CA GLU A 49 -12.01 5.02 18.33
C GLU A 49 -11.90 3.98 19.45
N ALA A 50 -10.75 3.33 19.61
CA ALA A 50 -10.51 2.37 20.69
C ALA A 50 -10.59 3.05 22.06
N LEU A 51 -9.93 4.20 22.21
CA LEU A 51 -9.96 5.00 23.44
C LEU A 51 -11.38 5.50 23.73
N ALA A 52 -12.09 5.97 22.71
CA ALA A 52 -13.48 6.40 22.85
C ALA A 52 -14.44 5.26 23.22
N ALA A 53 -14.18 4.04 22.75
CA ALA A 53 -14.96 2.86 23.13
C ALA A 53 -14.75 2.46 24.60
N ILE A 54 -13.62 2.83 25.21
CA ILE A 54 -13.29 2.53 26.63
C ILE A 54 -13.75 3.68 27.54
N GLY A 55 -13.39 4.91 27.20
CA GLY A 55 -13.54 6.09 28.06
C GLY A 55 -14.60 7.10 27.61
N GLY A 56 -15.31 6.83 26.51
CA GLY A 56 -16.25 7.77 25.89
C GLY A 56 -15.57 8.77 24.95
N TRP A 57 -16.37 9.37 24.08
CA TRP A 57 -15.90 10.41 23.17
C TRP A 57 -15.68 11.73 23.91
N ASN A 58 -14.66 12.45 23.48
CA ASN A 58 -14.43 13.86 23.83
C ASN A 58 -13.93 14.59 22.58
N GLU A 59 -13.91 15.91 22.66
CA GLU A 59 -13.54 16.76 21.52
C GLU A 59 -12.12 16.48 21.00
N ALA A 60 -11.15 16.22 21.87
CA ALA A 60 -9.77 15.95 21.45
C ALA A 60 -9.65 14.63 20.67
N LEU A 61 -10.30 13.56 21.14
CA LEU A 61 -10.37 12.28 20.44
C LEU A 61 -11.09 12.44 19.11
N TYR A 62 -12.19 13.19 19.08
CA TYR A 62 -12.98 13.41 17.87
C TYR A 62 -12.21 14.23 16.82
N ARG A 63 -11.53 15.32 17.20
CA ARG A 63 -10.66 16.09 16.30
C ARG A 63 -9.49 15.26 15.77
N SER A 64 -8.87 14.45 16.62
CA SER A 64 -7.76 13.56 16.25
C SER A 64 -8.21 12.50 15.25
N TRP A 65 -9.31 11.82 15.54
CA TRP A 65 -9.96 10.87 14.64
C TRP A 65 -10.31 11.52 13.29
N TYR A 66 -10.88 12.71 13.33
CA TYR A 66 -11.34 13.40 12.13
C TYR A 66 -10.18 13.72 11.19
N LEU A 67 -9.11 14.34 11.68
CA LEU A 67 -7.94 14.64 10.85
C LEU A 67 -7.25 13.36 10.34
N THR A 68 -6.91 12.46 11.25
CA THR A 68 -6.02 11.34 10.91
C THR A 68 -6.77 10.21 10.20
N GLY A 69 -7.91 9.79 10.74
CA GLY A 69 -8.73 8.72 10.18
C GLY A 69 -9.57 9.19 8.99
N ALA A 70 -10.35 10.27 9.18
CA ALA A 70 -11.32 10.67 8.17
C ALA A 70 -10.70 11.44 6.99
N VAL A 71 -9.66 12.25 7.19
CA VAL A 71 -9.11 13.13 6.14
C VAL A 71 -7.78 12.62 5.55
N TRP A 72 -6.81 12.22 6.39
CA TRP A 72 -5.43 12.00 5.91
C TRP A 72 -5.16 10.59 5.37
N THR A 73 -5.70 9.56 6.04
CA THR A 73 -5.30 8.17 5.81
C THR A 73 -5.36 7.77 4.33
N ALA A 74 -6.51 7.93 3.67
CA ALA A 74 -6.68 7.51 2.28
C ALA A 74 -5.79 8.31 1.32
N ALA A 75 -5.70 9.63 1.51
CA ALA A 75 -4.87 10.52 0.70
C ALA A 75 -3.39 10.15 0.73
N TRP A 76 -2.84 9.93 1.93
CA TRP A 76 -1.43 9.59 2.08
C TRP A 76 -1.14 8.17 1.57
N LEU A 77 -2.03 7.21 1.79
CA LEU A 77 -1.86 5.86 1.22
C LEU A 77 -1.89 5.89 -0.31
N GLY A 78 -2.80 6.64 -0.92
CA GLY A 78 -2.86 6.82 -2.38
C GLY A 78 -1.67 7.61 -2.95
N LEU A 79 -1.16 8.60 -2.22
CA LEU A 79 0.05 9.31 -2.61
C LEU A 79 1.27 8.36 -2.69
N GLY A 80 1.37 7.38 -1.80
CA GLY A 80 2.44 6.39 -1.87
C GLY A 80 2.36 5.55 -3.15
N THR A 81 1.15 5.25 -3.63
CA THR A 81 0.94 4.64 -4.95
C THR A 81 1.39 5.55 -6.09
N ALA A 82 1.14 6.85 -6.01
CA ALA A 82 1.63 7.80 -7.01
C ALA A 82 3.16 7.79 -7.10
N PHE A 83 3.86 7.74 -5.98
CA PHE A 83 5.33 7.60 -5.97
C PHE A 83 5.80 6.22 -6.47
N LEU A 84 5.08 5.15 -6.15
CA LEU A 84 5.40 3.80 -6.62
C LEU A 84 5.30 3.70 -8.15
N LEU A 85 4.23 4.27 -8.71
CA LEU A 85 3.92 4.22 -10.13
C LEU A 85 4.42 5.44 -10.91
N GLY A 86 5.29 6.26 -10.31
CA GLY A 86 5.79 7.52 -10.88
C GLY A 86 6.47 7.37 -12.25
N ARG A 87 7.02 6.19 -12.56
CA ARG A 87 7.68 5.90 -13.84
C ARG A 87 6.73 5.37 -14.92
N THR A 88 5.44 5.28 -14.62
CA THR A 88 4.43 4.71 -15.51
C THR A 88 3.46 5.77 -15.98
N ARG A 89 2.63 5.43 -16.97
CA ARG A 89 1.53 6.28 -17.45
C ARG A 89 0.37 6.42 -16.45
N PHE A 90 0.50 5.89 -15.23
CA PHE A 90 -0.52 6.00 -14.18
C PHE A 90 -0.81 7.45 -13.77
N GLY A 91 0.08 8.40 -14.08
CA GLY A 91 -0.18 9.83 -13.86
C GLY A 91 -1.45 10.33 -14.56
N TYR A 92 -1.85 9.78 -15.72
CA TYR A 92 -3.14 10.12 -16.35
C TYR A 92 -4.33 9.68 -15.50
N THR A 93 -4.28 8.47 -14.95
CA THR A 93 -5.30 7.98 -14.02
C THR A 93 -5.36 8.89 -12.79
N TYR A 94 -4.22 9.23 -12.20
CA TYR A 94 -4.18 10.10 -11.03
C TYR A 94 -4.74 11.51 -11.32
N ALA A 95 -4.40 12.10 -12.48
CA ALA A 95 -4.93 13.37 -12.94
C ALA A 95 -6.47 13.31 -13.11
N PHE A 96 -7.00 12.25 -13.70
CA PHE A 96 -8.44 12.04 -13.80
C PHE A 96 -9.11 11.95 -12.42
N LEU A 97 -8.52 11.21 -11.48
CA LEU A 97 -9.08 11.08 -10.13
C LEU A 97 -9.07 12.41 -9.35
N LEU A 98 -8.06 13.26 -9.57
CA LEU A 98 -8.04 14.63 -9.03
C LEU A 98 -9.17 15.47 -9.62
N LEU A 99 -9.35 15.43 -10.94
CA LEU A 99 -10.44 16.15 -11.61
C LEU A 99 -11.81 15.67 -11.12
N LEU A 100 -12.00 14.36 -10.99
CA LEU A 100 -13.21 13.76 -10.42
C LEU A 100 -13.46 14.26 -8.99
N SER A 101 -12.41 14.36 -8.18
CA SER A 101 -12.48 14.91 -6.82
C SER A 101 -12.96 16.37 -6.79
N GLY A 102 -12.40 17.21 -7.67
CA GLY A 102 -12.84 18.60 -7.83
C GLY A 102 -14.28 18.72 -8.31
N LEU A 103 -14.72 17.86 -9.23
CA LEU A 103 -16.11 17.80 -9.69
C LEU A 103 -17.05 17.39 -8.55
N ILE A 104 -16.68 16.39 -7.75
CA ILE A 104 -17.47 15.97 -6.58
C ILE A 104 -17.61 17.14 -5.61
N ALA A 105 -16.52 17.86 -5.31
CA ALA A 105 -16.58 19.05 -4.46
C ALA A 105 -17.58 20.07 -5.00
N LEU A 106 -17.56 20.34 -6.31
CA LEU A 106 -18.50 21.24 -6.96
C LEU A 106 -19.96 20.74 -6.90
N MET A 107 -20.20 19.43 -6.99
CA MET A 107 -21.54 18.84 -6.95
C MET A 107 -22.17 18.93 -5.55
N ILE A 108 -21.37 18.78 -4.49
CA ILE A 108 -21.85 18.82 -3.10
C ILE A 108 -21.97 20.24 -2.53
N ARG A 109 -21.67 21.28 -3.32
CA ARG A 109 -21.64 22.68 -2.85
C ARG A 109 -22.95 23.20 -2.26
N ASN A 110 -24.09 22.63 -2.69
CA ASN A 110 -25.43 23.04 -2.26
C ASN A 110 -26.00 22.10 -1.18
N ASP A 111 -25.22 21.13 -0.71
CA ASP A 111 -25.65 20.23 0.35
C ASP A 111 -25.50 20.94 1.71
N PRO A 112 -26.57 21.03 2.53
CA PRO A 112 -26.57 21.74 3.81
C PRO A 112 -25.44 21.32 4.77
N ARG A 113 -24.91 20.10 4.61
CA ARG A 113 -23.78 19.59 5.40
C ARG A 113 -22.47 20.37 5.20
N TYR A 114 -22.37 21.15 4.13
CA TYR A 114 -21.20 21.96 3.79
C TYR A 114 -21.50 23.47 3.88
N ASP A 115 -22.56 23.85 4.60
CA ASP A 115 -22.84 25.26 4.87
C ASP A 115 -21.62 25.96 5.50
N GLY A 116 -21.37 27.19 5.04
CA GLY A 116 -20.17 27.95 5.41
C GLY A 116 -18.91 27.58 4.61
N ALA A 117 -18.96 26.67 3.64
CA ALA A 117 -17.83 26.41 2.74
C ALA A 117 -17.60 27.53 1.70
N GLY A 118 -18.61 28.36 1.43
CA GLY A 118 -18.50 29.53 0.55
C GLY A 118 -17.93 29.17 -0.83
N PRO A 119 -16.88 29.86 -1.33
CA PRO A 119 -16.29 29.60 -2.65
C PRO A 119 -15.37 28.37 -2.70
N LEU A 120 -15.10 27.70 -1.57
CA LEU A 120 -14.12 26.60 -1.50
C LEU A 120 -14.38 25.46 -2.50
N PRO A 121 -15.62 24.97 -2.72
CA PRO A 121 -15.89 23.96 -3.75
C PRO A 121 -15.37 24.33 -5.14
N LEU A 122 -15.55 25.58 -5.54
CA LEU A 122 -15.10 26.09 -6.83
C LEU A 122 -13.57 26.22 -6.87
N LEU A 123 -12.96 26.74 -5.80
CA LEU A 123 -11.50 26.85 -5.69
C LEU A 123 -10.82 25.48 -5.72
N TYR A 124 -11.42 24.46 -5.09
CA TYR A 124 -10.93 23.09 -5.16
C TYR A 124 -11.04 22.50 -6.57
N LEU A 125 -12.13 22.77 -7.29
CA LEU A 125 -12.22 22.37 -8.70
C LEU A 125 -11.15 23.04 -9.56
N ILE A 126 -10.95 24.35 -9.42
CA ILE A 126 -9.93 25.09 -10.16
C ILE A 126 -8.54 24.52 -9.86
N GLY A 127 -8.21 24.33 -8.58
CA GLY A 127 -6.96 23.71 -8.16
C GLY A 127 -6.78 22.30 -8.70
N ALA A 128 -7.84 21.49 -8.68
CA ALA A 128 -7.84 20.13 -9.23
C ALA A 128 -7.60 20.11 -10.75
N VAL A 129 -8.21 21.03 -11.50
CA VAL A 129 -7.98 21.17 -12.95
C VAL A 129 -6.53 21.56 -13.23
N ILE A 130 -5.99 22.57 -12.55
CA ILE A 130 -4.61 23.01 -12.71
C ILE A 130 -3.63 21.86 -12.41
N LEU A 131 -3.86 21.16 -11.30
CA LEU A 131 -3.00 20.06 -10.87
C LEU A 131 -3.10 18.84 -11.81
N ALA A 132 -4.31 18.51 -12.26
CA ALA A 132 -4.54 17.44 -13.22
C ALA A 132 -3.86 17.73 -14.55
N LEU A 133 -3.93 18.97 -15.05
CA LEU A 133 -3.21 19.40 -16.24
C LEU A 133 -1.70 19.30 -16.05
N ALA A 134 -1.15 19.81 -14.94
CA ALA A 134 0.28 19.71 -14.66
C ALA A 134 0.77 18.26 -14.62
N ILE A 135 0.05 17.39 -13.92
CA ILE A 135 0.37 15.95 -13.84
C ILE A 135 0.23 15.29 -15.21
N GLY A 136 -0.83 15.60 -15.98
CA GLY A 136 -1.05 15.06 -17.32
C GLY A 136 0.06 15.44 -18.29
N VAL A 137 0.49 16.71 -18.28
CA VAL A 137 1.60 17.22 -19.09
C VAL A 137 2.92 16.54 -18.72
N GLU A 138 3.25 16.46 -17.44
CA GLU A 138 4.46 15.76 -16.99
C GLU A 138 4.44 14.27 -17.36
N THR A 139 3.27 13.64 -17.28
CA THR A 139 3.07 12.23 -17.69
C THR A 139 3.24 12.07 -19.20
N TYR A 140 2.76 13.03 -20.00
CA TYR A 140 2.89 13.04 -21.45
C TYR A 140 4.35 13.09 -21.89
N PHE A 141 5.15 13.96 -21.27
CA PHE A 141 6.58 14.05 -21.53
C PHE A 141 7.41 12.92 -20.89
N GLY A 142 6.77 11.98 -20.17
CA GLY A 142 7.45 10.87 -19.51
C GLY A 142 8.31 11.28 -18.33
N ASN A 143 8.08 12.46 -17.75
CA ASN A 143 8.83 12.96 -16.62
C ASN A 143 8.43 12.24 -15.32
N GLU A 144 9.42 11.79 -14.55
CA GLU A 144 9.21 11.14 -13.24
C GLU A 144 8.88 12.14 -12.11
N ARG A 145 8.65 13.40 -12.44
CA ARG A 145 8.41 14.49 -11.48
C ARG A 145 6.95 14.65 -11.10
N TRP A 146 6.01 14.11 -11.90
CA TRP A 146 4.57 14.26 -11.65
C TRP A 146 4.11 13.89 -10.23
N PRO A 147 4.67 12.85 -9.53
CA PRO A 147 4.23 12.54 -8.16
C PRO A 147 4.56 13.65 -7.16
N ARG A 148 5.54 14.52 -7.46
CA ARG A 148 5.89 15.65 -6.59
C ARG A 148 4.81 16.73 -6.59
N PHE A 149 4.12 16.93 -7.71
CA PHE A 149 2.98 17.84 -7.77
C PHE A 149 1.83 17.32 -6.91
N ALA A 150 1.52 16.02 -7.02
CA ALA A 150 0.56 15.37 -6.14
C ALA A 150 0.98 15.49 -4.65
N ALA A 151 2.26 15.26 -4.35
CA ALA A 151 2.78 15.39 -2.99
C ALA A 151 2.62 16.81 -2.44
N GLY A 152 2.95 17.83 -3.23
CA GLY A 152 2.78 19.23 -2.86
C GLY A 152 1.33 19.54 -2.50
N ALA A 153 0.37 19.07 -3.30
CA ALA A 153 -1.04 19.28 -3.04
C ALA A 153 -1.53 18.56 -1.77
N ILE A 154 -1.14 17.29 -1.57
CA ILE A 154 -1.51 16.53 -0.36
C ILE A 154 -0.90 17.14 0.89
N VAL A 155 0.37 17.56 0.85
CA VAL A 155 1.04 18.23 1.98
C VAL A 155 0.39 19.57 2.27
N ALA A 156 0.14 20.40 1.26
CA ALA A 156 -0.52 21.69 1.43
C ALA A 156 -1.92 21.54 2.03
N THR A 157 -2.71 20.59 1.54
CA THR A 157 -4.06 20.31 2.06
C THR A 157 -4.01 19.71 3.46
N THR A 158 -3.00 18.88 3.77
CA THR A 158 -2.76 18.36 5.14
C THR A 158 -2.48 19.52 6.09
N ILE A 159 -1.57 20.44 5.74
CA ILE A 159 -1.26 21.62 6.55
C ILE A 159 -2.50 22.50 6.70
N LEU A 160 -3.21 22.78 5.62
CA LEU A 160 -4.46 23.55 5.63
C LEU A 160 -5.48 22.93 6.59
N SER A 161 -5.65 21.61 6.57
CA SER A 161 -6.57 20.91 7.47
C SER A 161 -6.20 21.09 8.95
N VAL A 162 -4.91 21.09 9.29
CA VAL A 162 -4.43 21.37 10.66
C VAL A 162 -4.73 22.81 11.02
N VAL A 163 -4.41 23.77 10.15
CA VAL A 163 -4.65 25.20 10.40
C VAL A 163 -6.14 25.46 10.61
N LEU A 164 -7.00 24.93 9.75
CA LEU A 164 -8.45 25.06 9.87
C LEU A 164 -8.98 24.39 11.15
N MET A 165 -8.44 23.22 11.52
CA MET A 165 -8.80 22.55 12.78
C MET A 165 -8.41 23.39 13.99
N LEU A 166 -7.20 23.96 14.02
CA LEU A 166 -6.74 24.81 15.11
C LEU A 166 -7.51 26.13 15.19
N ALA A 167 -7.95 26.66 14.03
CA ALA A 167 -8.79 27.85 13.96
C ALA A 167 -10.25 27.58 14.31
N THR A 168 -10.68 26.32 14.36
CA THR A 168 -12.06 25.94 14.70
C THR A 168 -12.27 26.09 16.20
N PRO A 169 -13.21 26.95 16.65
CA PRO A 169 -13.56 27.11 18.07
C PRO A 169 -14.02 25.80 18.71
N ALA A 170 -14.14 25.79 20.04
CA ALA A 170 -14.68 24.64 20.77
C ALA A 170 -16.00 24.18 20.13
N LEU A 171 -16.09 22.88 19.86
CA LEU A 171 -17.25 22.31 19.21
C LEU A 171 -18.46 22.41 20.16
N PRO A 172 -19.68 22.67 19.64
CA PRO A 172 -20.87 22.66 20.47
C PRO A 172 -20.98 21.36 21.26
N ALA A 173 -21.43 21.46 22.52
CA ALA A 173 -21.60 20.29 23.38
C ALA A 173 -22.45 19.22 22.67
N PRO A 174 -22.02 17.94 22.65
CA PRO A 174 -21.02 17.33 23.53
C PRO A 174 -19.56 17.39 23.03
N GLY A 175 -19.28 18.13 21.95
CA GLY A 175 -17.94 18.27 21.37
C GLY A 175 -17.58 17.20 20.35
N TYR A 176 -18.54 16.36 19.96
CA TYR A 176 -18.40 15.30 18.96
C TYR A 176 -19.77 14.95 18.35
N ALA A 177 -19.78 14.28 17.20
CA ALA A 177 -21.01 13.77 16.59
C ALA A 177 -20.88 12.28 16.28
N LEU A 178 -21.90 11.52 16.68
CA LEU A 178 -22.02 10.09 16.39
C LEU A 178 -23.29 9.85 15.59
N SER A 179 -23.24 8.88 14.68
CA SER A 179 -24.42 8.38 13.98
C SER A 179 -25.40 7.78 14.99
N PRO A 180 -26.68 8.22 15.02
CA PRO A 180 -27.68 7.62 15.90
C PRO A 180 -27.95 6.15 15.60
N ALA A 181 -27.79 5.75 14.33
CA ALA A 181 -28.06 4.38 13.88
C ALA A 181 -26.92 3.41 14.24
N THR A 182 -25.66 3.88 14.19
CA THR A 182 -24.49 2.99 14.31
C THR A 182 -23.61 3.27 15.52
N GLY A 183 -23.76 4.41 16.18
CA GLY A 183 -22.86 4.88 17.25
C GLY A 183 -21.44 5.23 16.77
N GLN A 184 -21.18 5.18 15.46
CA GLN A 184 -19.88 5.52 14.88
C GLN A 184 -19.69 7.04 14.82
N PRO A 185 -18.46 7.53 14.96
CA PRO A 185 -18.17 8.94 14.73
C PRO A 185 -18.50 9.35 13.30
N VAL A 186 -19.16 10.50 13.16
CA VAL A 186 -19.51 11.11 11.87
C VAL A 186 -19.04 12.54 11.87
N GLY A 187 -18.67 13.08 10.71
CA GLY A 187 -18.11 14.43 10.59
C GLY A 187 -19.08 15.59 10.88
N ASP A 188 -20.29 15.34 11.38
CA ASP A 188 -21.35 16.35 11.47
C ASP A 188 -21.07 17.47 12.47
N ALA A 189 -20.26 17.22 13.51
CA ALA A 189 -19.84 18.27 14.42
C ALA A 189 -18.78 19.21 13.81
N MET A 190 -18.19 18.87 12.66
CA MET A 190 -17.16 19.71 12.03
C MET A 190 -17.76 20.78 11.10
N PRO A 191 -17.16 21.98 11.03
CA PRO A 191 -17.55 23.00 10.07
C PRO A 191 -17.52 22.52 8.61
N GLY A 192 -18.44 23.01 7.78
CA GLY A 192 -18.57 22.61 6.38
C GLY A 192 -17.29 22.73 5.54
N HIS A 193 -16.47 23.77 5.79
CA HIS A 193 -15.19 23.97 5.10
C HIS A 193 -14.13 22.90 5.43
N LEU A 194 -14.12 22.36 6.66
CA LEU A 194 -13.29 21.22 7.06
C LEU A 194 -13.85 19.92 6.50
N ARG A 195 -15.18 19.76 6.55
CA ARG A 195 -15.91 18.61 5.96
C ARG A 195 -15.62 18.40 4.50
N LEU A 196 -15.45 19.48 3.75
CA LEU A 196 -15.16 19.44 2.33
C LEU A 196 -13.79 18.82 2.02
N LEU A 197 -12.83 18.85 2.94
CA LEU A 197 -11.51 18.24 2.75
C LEU A 197 -11.57 16.72 2.68
N THR A 198 -12.50 16.09 3.42
CA THR A 198 -12.67 14.63 3.45
C THR A 198 -12.88 14.04 2.04
N PRO A 199 -13.93 14.40 1.28
CA PRO A 199 -14.11 13.85 -0.07
C PRO A 199 -12.98 14.30 -1.01
N VAL A 200 -12.49 15.53 -0.88
CA VAL A 200 -11.45 16.08 -1.76
C VAL A 200 -10.14 15.29 -1.66
N MET A 201 -9.77 14.87 -0.46
CA MET A 201 -8.55 14.09 -0.21
C MET A 201 -8.77 12.58 -0.40
N ASN A 202 -9.91 12.05 0.04
CA ASN A 202 -10.13 10.61 0.05
C ASN A 202 -10.44 10.03 -1.33
N VAL A 203 -11.16 10.74 -2.19
CA VAL A 203 -11.48 10.24 -3.55
C VAL A 203 -10.21 9.90 -4.34
N PRO A 204 -9.27 10.84 -4.55
CA PRO A 204 -8.05 10.53 -5.29
C PRO A 204 -7.16 9.56 -4.50
N GLY A 205 -7.11 9.67 -3.17
CA GLY A 205 -6.36 8.77 -2.30
C GLY A 205 -6.78 7.31 -2.39
N ALA A 206 -8.04 7.02 -2.06
CA ALA A 206 -8.59 5.66 -2.03
C ALA A 206 -8.64 5.02 -3.42
N LEU A 207 -9.11 5.77 -4.43
CA LEU A 207 -9.19 5.23 -5.80
C LEU A 207 -7.81 5.01 -6.40
N SER A 208 -6.82 5.87 -6.13
CA SER A 208 -5.46 5.62 -6.63
C SER A 208 -4.84 4.41 -5.96
N LEU A 209 -5.05 4.19 -4.66
CA LEU A 209 -4.61 2.99 -3.96
C LEU A 209 -5.22 1.72 -4.59
N LEU A 210 -6.54 1.70 -4.78
CA LEU A 210 -7.26 0.57 -5.35
C LEU A 210 -6.84 0.31 -6.82
N LEU A 211 -6.92 1.33 -7.67
CA LEU A 211 -6.61 1.22 -9.09
C LEU A 211 -5.12 0.97 -9.32
N GLY A 212 -4.23 1.51 -8.49
CA GLY A 212 -2.79 1.27 -8.62
C GLY A 212 -2.39 -0.15 -8.19
N ALA A 213 -3.04 -0.70 -7.17
CA ALA A 213 -2.87 -2.10 -6.79
C ALA A 213 -3.41 -3.04 -7.89
N ALA A 214 -4.59 -2.74 -8.43
CA ALA A 214 -5.16 -3.49 -9.56
C ALA A 214 -4.29 -3.39 -10.83
N PHE A 215 -3.79 -2.20 -11.15
CA PHE A 215 -2.87 -1.98 -12.26
C PHE A 215 -1.59 -2.79 -12.07
N SER A 216 -1.01 -2.79 -10.88
CA SER A 216 0.19 -3.57 -10.57
C SER A 216 -0.07 -5.07 -10.72
N ALA A 217 -1.19 -5.59 -10.21
CA ALA A 217 -1.57 -6.98 -10.39
C ALA A 217 -1.75 -7.34 -11.87
N TYR A 218 -2.44 -6.50 -12.66
CA TYR A 218 -2.64 -6.69 -14.09
C TYR A 218 -1.33 -6.71 -14.88
N VAL A 219 -0.38 -5.85 -14.54
CA VAL A 219 0.91 -5.76 -15.23
C VAL A 219 1.74 -7.04 -15.07
N PHE A 220 1.74 -7.63 -13.87
CA PHE A 220 2.56 -8.80 -13.54
C PHE A 220 1.87 -10.16 -13.74
N MET A 221 0.55 -10.20 -13.95
CA MET A 221 -0.16 -11.44 -14.21
C MET A 221 -0.09 -11.89 -15.68
N PRO A 222 -0.28 -13.19 -15.97
CA PRO A 222 -0.41 -13.70 -17.32
C PRO A 222 -1.55 -13.01 -18.07
N LYS A 223 -1.26 -12.49 -19.27
CA LYS A 223 -2.22 -11.68 -20.04
C LYS A 223 -2.93 -12.54 -21.08
N ARG A 224 -4.26 -12.54 -21.03
CA ARG A 224 -5.11 -13.06 -22.10
C ARG A 224 -5.83 -11.90 -22.77
N ARG A 225 -5.37 -11.53 -23.97
CA ARG A 225 -6.02 -10.50 -24.80
C ARG A 225 -7.10 -11.16 -25.64
N VAL A 226 -8.36 -10.97 -25.25
CA VAL A 226 -9.54 -11.44 -25.98
C VAL A 226 -10.04 -10.35 -26.93
N LEU A 227 -10.02 -9.10 -26.47
CA LEU A 227 -10.43 -7.94 -27.26
C LEU A 227 -9.21 -7.06 -27.57
N PRO A 228 -8.65 -7.13 -28.79
CA PRO A 228 -7.52 -6.29 -29.17
C PRO A 228 -7.96 -4.83 -29.31
N TYR A 229 -7.09 -3.91 -28.91
CA TYR A 229 -7.23 -2.48 -29.16
C TYR A 229 -5.82 -1.88 -29.26
N SER A 230 -5.65 -0.79 -30.00
CA SER A 230 -4.40 -0.03 -30.04
C SER A 230 -4.65 1.47 -29.78
N LEU A 231 -3.82 2.07 -28.93
CA LEU A 231 -3.81 3.51 -28.66
C LEU A 231 -2.60 4.20 -29.31
N ASP A 232 -2.09 3.63 -30.40
CA ASP A 232 -1.04 4.24 -31.21
C ASP A 232 -1.55 5.53 -31.85
N ALA A 233 -0.84 6.64 -31.62
CA ALA A 233 -1.26 7.99 -32.00
C ALA A 233 -1.08 8.27 -33.51
N ASP A 234 -0.37 7.39 -34.18
CA ASP A 234 -0.04 7.34 -35.60
C ASP A 234 -1.12 6.66 -36.46
N GLN A 235 -2.19 6.16 -35.83
CA GLN A 235 -3.35 5.60 -36.53
C GLN A 235 -4.27 6.69 -37.15
N PRO A 236 -5.06 6.35 -38.18
CA PRO A 236 -6.15 7.20 -38.67
C PRO A 236 -7.08 7.65 -37.55
N GLY A 237 -7.52 8.91 -37.57
CA GLY A 237 -8.23 9.52 -36.44
C GLY A 237 -9.56 8.85 -36.07
N ASP A 238 -10.27 8.30 -37.06
CA ASP A 238 -11.48 7.49 -36.87
C ASP A 238 -11.19 6.17 -36.14
N GLN A 239 -10.11 5.47 -36.53
CA GLN A 239 -9.64 4.25 -35.87
C GLN A 239 -9.14 4.52 -34.46
N PHE A 240 -8.41 5.62 -34.26
CA PHE A 240 -7.98 6.04 -32.93
C PHE A 240 -9.16 6.36 -32.03
N LEU A 241 -10.17 7.12 -32.51
CA LEU A 241 -11.38 7.43 -31.77
C LEU A 241 -12.18 6.17 -31.42
N PHE A 242 -12.34 5.25 -32.37
CA PHE A 242 -13.00 3.97 -32.11
C PHE A 242 -12.26 3.15 -31.05
N ASN A 243 -10.93 3.03 -31.18
CA ASN A 243 -10.08 2.35 -30.21
C ASN A 243 -10.11 3.02 -28.83
N LEU A 244 -10.18 4.34 -28.77
CA LEU A 244 -10.31 5.10 -27.53
C LEU A 244 -11.65 4.81 -26.84
N CYS A 245 -12.74 4.74 -27.60
CA CYS A 245 -14.08 4.41 -27.08
C CYS A 245 -14.16 2.96 -26.59
N ILE A 246 -13.54 2.00 -27.29
CA ILE A 246 -13.59 0.59 -26.90
C ILE A 246 -12.56 0.24 -25.81
N ALA A 247 -11.48 1.02 -25.67
CA ALA A 247 -10.37 0.73 -24.75
C ALA A 247 -10.82 0.47 -23.30
N PRO A 248 -11.72 1.26 -22.68
CA PRO A 248 -12.21 0.97 -21.33
C PRO A 248 -12.85 -0.42 -21.22
N PHE A 249 -13.71 -0.78 -22.18
CA PHE A 249 -14.35 -2.09 -22.24
C PHE A 249 -13.35 -3.21 -22.52
N ALA A 250 -12.44 -2.99 -23.47
CA ALA A 250 -11.38 -3.92 -23.83
C ALA A 250 -10.47 -4.24 -22.63
N ILE A 251 -10.09 -3.22 -21.85
CA ILE A 251 -9.30 -3.38 -20.63
C ILE A 251 -10.04 -4.25 -19.62
N LEU A 252 -11.33 -3.99 -19.37
CA LEU A 252 -12.15 -4.77 -18.44
C LEU A 252 -12.33 -6.22 -18.89
N VAL A 253 -12.65 -6.45 -20.16
CA VAL A 253 -12.82 -7.80 -20.73
C VAL A 253 -11.50 -8.57 -20.69
N ASN A 254 -10.39 -7.94 -21.08
CA ASN A 254 -9.07 -8.58 -21.05
C ASN A 254 -8.61 -8.86 -19.62
N LEU A 255 -8.89 -7.97 -18.67
CA LEU A 255 -8.65 -8.19 -17.24
C LEU A 255 -9.44 -9.41 -16.75
N ALA A 256 -10.75 -9.44 -16.99
CA ALA A 256 -11.62 -10.55 -16.60
C ALA A 256 -11.19 -11.89 -17.22
N ALA A 257 -10.82 -11.89 -18.49
CA ALA A 257 -10.35 -13.09 -19.19
C ALA A 257 -8.99 -13.60 -18.68
N SER A 258 -8.17 -12.72 -18.08
CA SER A 258 -6.85 -13.06 -17.54
C SER A 258 -6.93 -13.62 -16.11
N LEU A 259 -7.97 -13.28 -15.35
CA LEU A 259 -8.13 -13.70 -13.94
C LEU A 259 -8.11 -15.23 -13.72
N PRO A 260 -8.82 -16.07 -14.51
CA PRO A 260 -8.81 -17.52 -14.27
C PRO A 260 -7.43 -18.15 -14.45
N GLY A 261 -6.65 -17.67 -15.43
CA GLY A 261 -5.28 -18.12 -15.66
C GLY A 261 -4.37 -17.71 -14.50
N ALA A 262 -4.47 -16.44 -14.08
CA ALA A 262 -3.76 -15.93 -12.93
C ALA A 262 -4.09 -16.70 -11.64
N LEU A 263 -5.36 -17.02 -11.38
CA LEU A 263 -5.75 -17.82 -10.21
C LEU A 263 -5.20 -19.24 -10.23
N ARG A 264 -5.18 -19.89 -11.41
CA ARG A 264 -4.57 -21.22 -11.56
C ARG A 264 -3.06 -21.19 -11.32
N ASP A 265 -2.37 -20.18 -11.85
CA ASP A 265 -0.93 -20.04 -11.65
C ASP A 265 -0.56 -19.58 -10.24
N LEU A 266 -1.45 -18.83 -9.57
CA LEU A 266 -1.36 -18.49 -8.16
C LEU A 266 -1.47 -19.75 -7.29
N ALA A 267 -2.51 -20.56 -7.53
CA ALA A 267 -2.72 -21.82 -6.80
C ALA A 267 -1.58 -22.82 -7.02
N ALA A 268 -0.97 -22.80 -8.20
CA ALA A 268 0.19 -23.64 -8.52
C ALA A 268 1.54 -23.07 -8.05
N GLY A 269 1.58 -21.89 -7.42
CA GLY A 269 2.83 -21.26 -6.97
C GLY A 269 3.78 -20.84 -8.10
N ARG A 270 3.28 -20.70 -9.33
CA ARG A 270 4.08 -20.38 -10.53
C ARG A 270 4.23 -18.89 -10.81
N LEU A 271 3.43 -18.04 -10.13
CA LEU A 271 3.47 -16.61 -10.35
C LEU A 271 4.64 -15.94 -9.66
N HIS A 272 5.13 -14.88 -10.32
CA HIS A 272 6.03 -13.93 -9.67
C HIS A 272 5.39 -13.41 -8.38
N SER A 273 6.12 -13.48 -7.27
CA SER A 273 5.63 -13.16 -5.92
C SER A 273 5.10 -11.74 -5.73
N ARG A 274 5.29 -10.84 -6.72
CA ARG A 274 4.68 -9.51 -6.77
C ARG A 274 3.17 -9.54 -7.02
N VAL A 275 2.67 -10.54 -7.75
CA VAL A 275 1.25 -10.69 -8.06
C VAL A 275 0.44 -10.99 -6.79
N PRO A 276 0.77 -12.02 -5.97
CA PRO A 276 0.07 -12.25 -4.70
C PRO A 276 0.09 -11.04 -3.77
N ALA A 277 1.25 -10.38 -3.61
CA ALA A 277 1.39 -9.20 -2.74
C ALA A 277 0.47 -8.05 -3.18
N THR A 278 0.46 -7.72 -4.47
CA THR A 278 -0.38 -6.64 -5.01
C THR A 278 -1.86 -6.98 -5.01
N MET A 279 -2.23 -8.26 -5.18
CA MET A 279 -3.61 -8.73 -5.02
C MET A 279 -4.10 -8.60 -3.57
N LEU A 280 -3.28 -8.98 -2.58
CA LEU A 280 -3.62 -8.80 -1.16
C LEU A 280 -3.80 -7.32 -0.82
N ILE A 281 -2.91 -6.44 -1.31
CA ILE A 281 -3.05 -4.99 -1.14
C ILE A 281 -4.34 -4.47 -1.79
N ALA A 282 -4.67 -4.91 -3.00
CA ALA A 282 -5.89 -4.52 -3.71
C ALA A 282 -7.16 -4.95 -2.94
N ILE A 283 -7.18 -6.20 -2.45
CA ILE A 283 -8.25 -6.73 -1.61
C ILE A 283 -8.39 -5.89 -0.33
N GLY A 284 -7.28 -5.59 0.35
CA GLY A 284 -7.27 -4.77 1.55
C GLY A 284 -7.79 -3.35 1.33
N ALA A 285 -7.45 -2.70 0.22
CA ALA A 285 -7.97 -1.40 -0.15
C ALA A 285 -9.48 -1.41 -0.47
N PHE A 286 -10.01 -2.56 -0.90
CA PHE A 286 -11.42 -2.70 -1.28
C PHE A 286 -12.34 -2.86 -0.06
N PHE A 287 -11.87 -3.50 1.01
CA PHE A 287 -12.67 -3.78 2.22
C PHE A 287 -13.31 -2.52 2.81
N PRO A 288 -12.56 -1.45 3.19
CA PRO A 288 -13.16 -0.25 3.75
C PRO A 288 -14.21 0.40 2.85
N THR A 289 -14.01 0.32 1.52
CA THR A 289 -14.93 0.90 0.53
C THR A 289 -16.28 0.16 0.50
N ILE A 290 -16.25 -1.18 0.52
CA ILE A 290 -17.49 -1.97 0.60
C ILE A 290 -18.16 -1.75 1.95
N THR A 291 -17.39 -1.80 3.04
CA THR A 291 -17.97 -1.76 4.38
C THR A 291 -18.46 -0.38 4.76
N ASP A 292 -17.93 0.71 4.20
CA ASP A 292 -18.53 2.04 4.29
C ASP A 292 -19.95 2.05 3.69
N SER A 293 -20.12 1.43 2.51
CA SER A 293 -21.42 1.31 1.85
C SER A 293 -22.40 0.48 2.69
N LEU A 294 -21.93 -0.61 3.31
CA LEU A 294 -22.73 -1.45 4.22
C LEU A 294 -23.04 -0.75 5.55
N SER A 295 -22.16 0.13 6.03
CA SER A 295 -22.39 0.90 7.26
C SER A 295 -23.60 1.83 7.14
N ARG A 296 -23.89 2.29 5.91
CA ARG A 296 -25.09 3.10 5.59
C ARG A 296 -26.39 2.30 5.72
N LEU A 297 -26.31 0.96 5.73
CA LEU A 297 -27.42 0.05 6.01
C LEU A 297 -27.57 -0.24 7.51
N GLY A 298 -26.83 0.47 8.38
CA GLY A 298 -26.95 0.39 9.83
C GLY A 298 -26.05 -0.62 10.53
N SER A 299 -25.14 -1.30 9.82
CA SER A 299 -24.25 -2.31 10.43
C SER A 299 -22.90 -1.73 10.87
N THR A 300 -22.77 -1.47 12.16
CA THR A 300 -21.57 -0.97 12.83
C THR A 300 -20.40 -1.96 12.84
N GLU A 301 -20.70 -3.23 13.11
CA GLU A 301 -19.70 -4.29 13.26
C GLU A 301 -19.02 -4.61 11.92
N LEU A 302 -19.78 -4.62 10.82
CA LEU A 302 -19.22 -4.83 9.49
C LEU A 302 -18.27 -3.71 9.07
N PHE A 303 -18.54 -2.46 9.46
CA PHE A 303 -17.65 -1.34 9.20
C PHE A 303 -16.31 -1.48 9.92
N GLN A 304 -16.34 -1.82 11.21
CA GLN A 304 -15.11 -2.01 11.99
C GLN A 304 -14.33 -3.24 11.54
N LEU A 305 -15.03 -4.32 11.20
CA LEU A 305 -14.43 -5.51 10.61
C LEU A 305 -13.79 -5.21 9.26
N GLY A 306 -14.44 -4.42 8.41
CA GLY A 306 -13.88 -4.00 7.13
C GLY A 306 -12.60 -3.20 7.26
N LYS A 307 -12.54 -2.27 8.22
CA LYS A 307 -11.31 -1.53 8.55
C LYS A 307 -10.20 -2.46 9.03
N PHE A 308 -10.51 -3.39 9.95
CA PHE A 308 -9.54 -4.35 10.45
C PHE A 308 -9.01 -5.26 9.35
N LEU A 309 -9.90 -5.89 8.59
CA LEU A 309 -9.54 -6.75 7.45
C LEU A 309 -8.74 -5.97 6.40
N GLY A 310 -9.12 -4.73 6.12
CA GLY A 310 -8.38 -3.84 5.22
C GLY A 310 -6.90 -3.73 5.63
N VAL A 311 -6.62 -3.41 6.89
CA VAL A 311 -5.24 -3.33 7.41
C VAL A 311 -4.55 -4.69 7.41
N VAL A 312 -5.25 -5.78 7.78
CA VAL A 312 -4.70 -7.15 7.73
C VAL A 312 -4.23 -7.51 6.33
N PHE A 313 -5.04 -7.27 5.31
CA PHE A 313 -4.71 -7.59 3.93
C PHE A 313 -3.62 -6.67 3.36
N LEU A 314 -3.64 -5.38 3.69
CA LEU A 314 -2.55 -4.44 3.34
C LEU A 314 -1.22 -4.89 3.96
N PHE A 315 -1.23 -5.25 5.24
CA PHE A 315 -0.05 -5.68 5.97
C PHE A 315 0.45 -7.05 5.48
N ALA A 316 -0.44 -8.01 5.27
CA ALA A 316 -0.09 -9.31 4.69
C ALA A 316 0.51 -9.16 3.28
N GLY A 317 -0.08 -8.32 2.43
CA GLY A 317 0.48 -8.03 1.11
C GLY A 317 1.87 -7.38 1.18
N PHE A 318 2.10 -6.49 2.15
CA PHE A 318 3.42 -5.95 2.42
C PHE A 318 4.41 -7.01 2.90
N LEU A 319 4.04 -7.86 3.86
CA LEU A 319 4.89 -8.95 4.35
C LEU A 319 5.26 -9.91 3.24
N VAL A 320 4.30 -10.33 2.40
CA VAL A 320 4.58 -11.16 1.22
C VAL A 320 5.53 -10.45 0.25
N SER A 321 5.45 -9.12 0.12
CA SER A 321 6.42 -8.36 -0.68
C SER A 321 7.82 -8.31 -0.05
N VAL A 322 7.95 -8.47 1.28
CA VAL A 322 9.22 -8.48 2.02
C VAL A 322 9.82 -9.89 2.06
N GLU A 323 9.03 -10.92 2.34
CA GLU A 323 9.41 -12.33 2.53
C GLU A 323 10.02 -12.99 1.29
N VAL A 324 9.87 -12.37 0.12
CA VAL A 324 10.57 -12.76 -1.12
C VAL A 324 12.08 -12.51 -1.02
N PHE A 325 12.52 -11.72 -0.02
CA PHE A 325 13.84 -11.83 0.58
C PHE A 325 13.65 -12.59 1.89
N ARG A 326 14.14 -13.83 1.96
CA ARG A 326 13.93 -14.83 3.05
C ARG A 326 14.53 -14.43 4.42
N GLU A 327 14.33 -13.20 4.86
CA GLU A 327 14.82 -12.60 6.10
C GLU A 327 13.72 -11.70 6.68
N ILE A 328 12.99 -12.18 7.68
CA ILE A 328 12.15 -11.34 8.53
C ILE A 328 13.10 -10.57 9.45
N ARG A 329 13.31 -9.29 9.17
CA ARG A 329 14.12 -8.43 10.04
C ARG A 329 13.27 -7.89 11.18
N ILE A 330 13.79 -7.93 12.40
CA ILE A 330 13.18 -7.24 13.53
C ILE A 330 13.46 -5.73 13.37
N PRO A 331 12.43 -4.86 13.32
CA PRO A 331 12.60 -3.43 13.07
C PRO A 331 13.64 -2.79 13.99
N PHE A 332 14.45 -1.89 13.44
CA PHE A 332 15.49 -1.15 14.15
C PHE A 332 16.62 -2.01 14.76
N THR A 333 16.71 -3.29 14.38
CA THR A 333 17.80 -4.18 14.78
C THR A 333 18.54 -4.73 13.55
N GLY A 334 19.79 -5.17 13.75
CA GLY A 334 20.51 -5.92 12.73
C GLY A 334 20.07 -7.39 12.59
N ILE A 335 19.09 -7.83 13.39
CA ILE A 335 18.71 -9.24 13.51
C ILE A 335 17.80 -9.62 12.35
N ARG A 336 18.29 -10.52 11.49
CA ARG A 336 17.57 -11.13 10.38
C ARG A 336 17.16 -12.55 10.77
N LEU A 337 15.86 -12.78 10.95
CA LEU A 337 15.29 -14.10 11.18
C LEU A 337 14.99 -14.74 9.81
N GLY A 338 15.78 -15.73 9.40
CA GLY A 338 15.64 -16.38 8.09
C GLY A 338 15.97 -17.88 8.12
N VAL A 339 15.31 -18.66 7.25
CA VAL A 339 15.40 -20.13 7.16
C VAL A 339 16.69 -20.61 6.44
N ALA A 340 17.72 -19.75 6.29
CA ALA A 340 18.96 -20.08 5.58
C ALA A 340 19.70 -21.30 6.17
N ARG A 341 19.57 -21.56 7.48
CA ARG A 341 20.24 -22.70 8.12
C ARG A 341 19.75 -24.07 7.65
N ARG A 342 18.47 -24.23 7.28
CA ARG A 342 17.93 -25.56 6.93
C ARG A 342 18.25 -25.98 5.49
N GLU A 343 18.30 -25.05 4.54
CA GLU A 343 18.69 -25.36 3.16
C GLU A 343 20.21 -25.48 3.00
N ALA A 344 21.01 -24.69 3.72
CA ALA A 344 22.47 -24.86 3.73
C ALA A 344 22.87 -26.17 4.42
N ALA A 345 22.17 -26.56 5.50
CA ALA A 345 22.32 -27.88 6.10
C ALA A 345 21.88 -28.98 5.13
N ARG A 346 20.67 -28.92 4.56
CA ARG A 346 20.23 -29.93 3.56
C ARG A 346 21.14 -30.02 2.33
N ARG A 347 21.69 -28.91 1.83
CA ARG A 347 22.65 -28.92 0.70
C ARG A 347 24.00 -29.48 1.13
N ARG A 348 24.46 -29.20 2.36
CA ARG A 348 25.65 -29.84 2.92
C ARG A 348 25.44 -31.33 3.14
N ASP A 349 24.28 -31.73 3.66
CA ASP A 349 23.92 -33.11 3.92
C ASP A 349 23.73 -33.87 2.60
N ALA A 350 23.10 -33.26 1.60
CA ALA A 350 22.97 -33.84 0.25
C ALA A 350 24.32 -33.89 -0.49
N ALA A 351 25.17 -32.87 -0.34
CA ALA A 351 26.53 -32.90 -0.91
C ALA A 351 27.41 -33.93 -0.19
N ALA A 352 27.28 -34.08 1.13
CA ALA A 352 27.97 -35.11 1.90
C ALA A 352 27.49 -36.51 1.52
N ALA A 353 26.18 -36.71 1.33
CA ALA A 353 25.62 -37.97 0.85
C ALA A 353 26.10 -38.30 -0.57
N ALA A 354 26.10 -37.32 -1.49
CA ALA A 354 26.60 -37.49 -2.85
C ALA A 354 28.11 -37.77 -2.91
N ILE A 355 28.90 -37.15 -2.02
CA ILE A 355 30.32 -37.46 -1.88
C ILE A 355 30.48 -38.89 -1.38
N HIS A 356 29.73 -39.31 -0.35
CA HIS A 356 29.82 -40.67 0.20
C HIS A 356 29.46 -41.74 -0.84
N GLU A 357 28.45 -41.48 -1.66
CA GLU A 357 28.01 -42.33 -2.77
C GLU A 357 29.05 -42.36 -3.92
N ALA A 358 29.72 -41.23 -4.19
CA ALA A 358 30.78 -41.13 -5.21
C ALA A 358 32.12 -41.73 -4.78
N THR A 359 32.48 -41.66 -3.50
CA THR A 359 33.71 -42.28 -2.95
C THR A 359 33.58 -43.76 -2.69
N GLY A 360 32.43 -44.38 -3.03
CA GLY A 360 32.15 -45.81 -2.97
C GLY A 360 33.33 -46.65 -2.53
N GLU A 361 33.49 -46.82 -1.21
CA GLU A 361 34.47 -47.73 -0.65
C GLU A 361 34.09 -49.14 -1.11
N ARG A 362 34.66 -49.53 -2.25
CA ARG A 362 34.91 -50.93 -2.58
C ARG A 362 35.92 -51.45 -1.56
N SER A 363 35.42 -51.82 -0.39
CA SER A 363 36.08 -52.84 0.41
C SER A 363 36.03 -54.15 -0.38
N ALA A 364 37.15 -54.51 -1.03
CA ALA A 364 37.66 -55.88 -1.16
C ALA A 364 38.82 -55.98 -2.18
N ALA A 365 39.97 -56.45 -1.68
CA ALA A 365 40.98 -57.36 -2.28
C ALA A 365 42.43 -56.83 -2.22
N GLY A 366 43.27 -57.47 -1.37
CA GLY A 366 44.75 -57.43 -1.45
C GLY A 366 45.29 -58.42 -2.51
N PRO A 367 46.57 -58.86 -2.51
CA PRO A 367 47.65 -58.61 -1.55
C PRO A 367 49.08 -58.36 -2.16
N ALA A 368 50.06 -58.18 -1.26
CA ALA A 368 51.51 -58.47 -1.36
C ALA A 368 52.51 -57.41 -1.87
N GLY A 369 53.53 -57.13 -1.04
CA GLY A 369 54.92 -56.98 -1.53
C GLY A 369 55.86 -55.97 -0.83
N ILE A 370 56.65 -56.45 0.17
CA ILE A 370 58.09 -56.16 0.40
C ILE A 370 58.49 -54.74 0.92
N ALA A 371 58.81 -54.57 2.22
CA ALA A 371 60.14 -54.39 2.87
C ALA A 371 60.93 -53.13 2.40
N ASP A 372 61.59 -52.28 3.21
CA ASP A 372 62.32 -52.40 4.48
C ASP A 372 62.55 -50.96 5.10
N PRO A 373 63.13 -50.79 6.32
CA PRO A 373 62.98 -49.64 7.23
C PRO A 373 64.23 -48.73 7.36
N ALA A 374 64.25 -47.91 8.42
CA ALA A 374 65.27 -46.96 8.89
C ALA A 374 65.10 -45.52 8.35
N GLY A 375 65.21 -44.44 9.12
CA GLY A 375 65.58 -44.21 10.51
C GLY A 375 65.69 -42.68 10.74
N THR A 376 65.65 -42.26 12.00
CA THR A 376 66.25 -41.03 12.57
C THR A 376 65.83 -39.63 12.07
N THR A 377 64.99 -38.97 12.90
CA THR A 377 65.10 -37.63 13.55
C THR A 377 65.62 -36.35 12.83
N PRO A 378 65.15 -35.15 13.27
CA PRO A 378 65.27 -33.83 12.60
C PRO A 378 66.52 -33.03 13.05
N PRO A 379 66.82 -31.81 12.53
CA PRO A 379 66.31 -30.59 13.19
C PRO A 379 66.16 -29.29 12.31
N THR A 380 65.39 -28.37 12.89
CA THR A 380 65.33 -26.90 12.79
C THR A 380 66.45 -26.12 12.07
N ARG A 381 66.07 -25.09 11.29
CA ARG A 381 66.41 -23.66 11.54
C ARG A 381 65.79 -22.70 10.51
N ASP A 382 65.02 -21.75 11.03
CA ASP A 382 64.87 -20.38 10.51
C ASP A 382 66.19 -19.62 10.78
N PRO A 383 66.65 -18.67 9.94
CA PRO A 383 66.21 -17.28 10.06
C PRO A 383 66.16 -16.47 8.73
N GLY A 384 65.05 -15.76 8.51
CA GLY A 384 64.98 -14.33 8.15
C GLY A 384 65.68 -13.76 6.90
N ARG A 385 64.89 -12.99 6.12
CA ARG A 385 65.19 -11.79 5.27
C ARG A 385 64.18 -11.79 4.11
N ALA A 386 63.54 -10.70 3.71
CA ALA A 386 63.50 -9.30 4.09
C ALA A 386 62.17 -8.73 3.55
#